data_AF-A0A0B8P286-F1
#
_entry.id   AF-A0A0B8P286-F1
#
_cell.length_a   1.000
_cell.length_b   1.000
_cell.length_c   1.000
_cell.angle_alpha   90.00
_cell.angle_beta   90.00
_cell.angle_gamma   90.00
#
_symmetry.space_group_name_H-M   'P 1'
#
loop_
_entity.id
_entity.type
_entity.pdbx_description
1 polymer ?
#
loop_
_entity_poly.entity_id
_entity_poly.type
_entity_poly.pdbx_seq_one_letter_code
_entity_poly.pdbx_strand_id
1 'polypeptide(L)'
;MVDVLLAPIDGFYDHNSYEAAAIDVSLFILIIGGFLGLVTKTGAIDAGIERVTARLKGREEMMIPILMALFAAGGTVYGMAEESLPFYALLVPVMMAARFDPMVAAATILLGAGIGVLGSTINPFATVIAANASAIPFTEGMLLRVVMLVVGWFICVAYVMRYARMVREDATKSVVYDKYEENKAHFLGDKEEGQLEFTGTRKLILGIFVASFGVMIYGVAVVGWWMAEISAMFLAASIIVGLVARMSEEDFTTSFIDGARDLLGVALIIGIARGIVVVMDNGMITDTILFNAEQMITGLSSVVSST
;
A
#
# COMPACT_ATOMS: atom_id res chain seq x y z
N MET A 1 36.02 3.41 -5.14
CA MET A 1 35.59 4.40 -4.11
C MET A 1 34.59 5.37 -4.72
N VAL A 2 34.88 5.94 -5.90
CA VAL A 2 33.91 6.73 -6.67
C VAL A 2 32.67 5.90 -7.01
N ASP A 3 32.82 4.65 -7.46
CA ASP A 3 31.69 3.77 -7.80
C ASP A 3 30.75 3.50 -6.61
N VAL A 4 31.31 3.41 -5.40
CA VAL A 4 30.51 3.26 -4.17
C VAL A 4 29.73 4.53 -3.83
N LEU A 5 30.30 5.71 -4.13
CA LEU A 5 29.62 6.99 -3.94
C LEU A 5 28.57 7.28 -5.02
N LEU A 6 28.77 6.73 -6.23
CA LEU A 6 27.81 6.83 -7.34
C LEU A 6 26.68 5.82 -7.23
N ALA A 7 26.87 4.71 -6.51
CA ALA A 7 25.88 3.65 -6.41
C ALA A 7 24.47 4.09 -6.00
N PRO A 8 24.24 5.04 -5.06
CA PRO A 8 22.89 5.54 -4.77
C PRO A 8 22.24 6.27 -5.95
N ILE A 9 23.05 6.93 -6.81
CA ILE A 9 22.58 7.56 -8.05
C ILE A 9 22.31 6.49 -9.11
N ASP A 10 23.22 5.53 -9.27
CA ASP A 10 23.06 4.39 -10.17
C ASP A 10 21.89 3.48 -9.79
N GLY A 11 21.49 3.50 -8.52
CA GLY A 11 20.26 2.91 -8.06
C GLY A 11 19.02 3.51 -8.73
N PHE A 12 19.00 4.80 -9.05
CA PHE A 12 17.91 5.42 -9.81
C PHE A 12 18.05 5.21 -11.31
N TYR A 13 19.22 5.50 -11.87
CA TYR A 13 19.52 5.32 -13.28
C TYR A 13 21.02 5.17 -13.46
N ASP A 14 21.46 4.33 -14.38
CA ASP A 14 22.89 4.17 -14.69
C ASP A 14 23.43 5.49 -15.26
N HIS A 15 24.41 6.11 -14.59
CA HIS A 15 24.93 7.41 -14.98
C HIS A 15 25.72 7.42 -16.31
N ASN A 16 26.12 6.26 -16.84
CA ASN A 16 26.85 6.14 -18.10
C ASN A 16 25.91 5.84 -19.28
N SER A 17 25.02 4.87 -19.11
CA SER A 17 24.09 4.42 -20.16
C SER A 17 22.77 5.20 -20.17
N TYR A 18 22.45 5.90 -19.07
CA TYR A 18 21.15 6.53 -18.80
C TYR A 18 19.98 5.53 -18.78
N GLU A 19 20.27 4.25 -18.59
CA GLU A 19 19.24 3.22 -18.43
C GLU A 19 18.51 3.41 -17.09
N ALA A 20 17.18 3.31 -17.13
CA ALA A 20 16.36 3.44 -15.93
C ALA A 20 16.56 2.24 -15.02
N ALA A 21 16.78 2.50 -13.72
CA ALA A 21 16.81 1.47 -12.69
C ALA A 21 15.58 1.58 -11.78
N ALA A 22 15.60 2.42 -10.73
CA ALA A 22 14.44 2.69 -9.88
C ALA A 22 13.77 4.05 -10.14
N ILE A 23 14.27 4.86 -11.09
CA ILE A 23 13.73 6.19 -11.36
C ILE A 23 12.28 6.18 -11.86
N ASP A 24 11.91 5.19 -12.66
CA ASP A 24 10.58 4.99 -13.20
C ASP A 24 9.58 4.57 -12.11
N VAL A 25 9.98 3.64 -11.23
CA VAL A 25 9.21 3.24 -10.04
C VAL A 25 9.04 4.42 -9.08
N SER A 26 10.11 5.17 -8.85
CA SER A 26 10.12 6.34 -7.96
C SER A 26 9.21 7.44 -8.46
N LEU A 27 9.26 7.74 -9.76
CA LEU A 27 8.37 8.70 -10.39
C LEU A 27 6.91 8.25 -10.30
N PHE A 28 6.64 6.96 -10.57
CA PHE A 28 5.31 6.39 -10.41
C PHE A 28 4.76 6.60 -8.98
N ILE A 29 5.58 6.33 -7.95
CA ILE A 29 5.21 6.53 -6.55
C ILE A 29 4.89 8.00 -6.26
N LEU A 30 5.67 8.94 -6.77
CA LEU A 30 5.37 10.37 -6.60
C LEU A 30 4.03 10.76 -7.28
N ILE A 31 3.75 10.22 -8.46
CA ILE A 31 2.51 10.52 -9.20
C ILE A 31 1.27 9.91 -8.51
N ILE A 32 1.36 8.67 -8.03
CA ILE A 32 0.25 8.07 -7.27
C ILE A 32 0.05 8.81 -5.94
N GLY A 33 1.12 9.24 -5.27
CA GLY A 33 1.04 10.11 -4.09
C GLY A 33 0.29 11.40 -4.36
N GLY A 34 0.61 12.08 -5.47
CA GLY A 34 -0.11 13.28 -5.87
C GLY A 34 -1.59 13.04 -6.19
N PHE A 35 -1.91 11.92 -6.85
CA PHE A 35 -3.29 11.49 -7.06
C PHE A 35 -4.03 11.25 -5.74
N LEU A 36 -3.40 10.55 -4.80
CA LEU A 36 -3.96 10.29 -3.48
C LEU A 36 -4.15 11.56 -2.66
N GLY A 37 -3.20 12.50 -2.73
CA GLY A 37 -3.31 13.82 -2.12
C GLY A 37 -4.54 14.58 -2.61
N LEU A 38 -4.77 14.60 -3.93
CA LEU A 38 -5.96 15.21 -4.53
C LEU A 38 -7.25 14.53 -4.07
N VAL A 39 -7.33 13.20 -4.16
CA VAL A 39 -8.55 12.47 -3.74
C VAL A 39 -8.82 12.67 -2.25
N THR A 40 -7.80 12.69 -1.41
CA THR A 40 -7.91 12.94 0.03
C THR A 40 -8.41 14.36 0.29
N LYS A 41 -7.86 15.38 -0.38
CA LYS A 41 -8.29 16.78 -0.25
C LYS A 41 -9.79 16.98 -0.49
N THR A 42 -10.40 16.16 -1.37
CA THR A 42 -11.84 16.26 -1.68
C THR A 42 -12.76 15.76 -0.56
N GLY A 43 -12.21 15.04 0.43
CA GLY A 43 -12.97 14.36 1.48
C GLY A 43 -13.81 13.18 0.97
N ALA A 44 -13.57 12.68 -0.25
CA ALA A 44 -14.33 11.57 -0.82
C ALA A 44 -14.06 10.25 -0.10
N ILE A 45 -12.80 9.98 0.26
CA ILE A 45 -12.40 8.81 1.06
C ILE A 45 -13.00 8.90 2.46
N ASP A 46 -12.88 10.05 3.12
CA ASP A 46 -13.42 10.31 4.46
C ASP A 46 -14.93 10.07 4.50
N ALA A 47 -15.68 10.67 3.57
CA ALA A 47 -17.13 10.50 3.48
C ALA A 47 -17.53 9.05 3.15
N GLY A 48 -16.73 8.33 2.35
CA GLY A 48 -16.95 6.91 2.06
C GLY A 48 -16.79 6.02 3.28
N ILE A 49 -15.75 6.26 4.08
CA ILE A 49 -15.49 5.51 5.31
C ILE A 49 -16.49 5.89 6.41
N GLU A 50 -16.87 7.16 6.53
CA GLU A 50 -17.92 7.59 7.46
C GLU A 50 -19.26 6.92 7.11
N ARG A 51 -19.60 6.82 5.81
CA ARG A 51 -20.80 6.11 5.33
C ARG A 51 -20.77 4.63 5.73
N VAL A 52 -19.64 3.96 5.57
CA VAL A 52 -19.46 2.55 5.97
C VAL A 52 -19.59 2.42 7.48
N THR A 53 -18.94 3.28 8.25
CA THR A 53 -19.01 3.31 9.72
C THR A 53 -20.43 3.53 10.22
N ALA A 54 -21.13 4.53 9.69
CA ALA A 54 -22.51 4.85 10.06
C ALA A 54 -23.47 3.69 9.76
N ARG A 55 -23.25 2.96 8.65
CA ARG A 55 -24.04 1.79 8.27
C ARG A 55 -23.73 0.55 9.12
N LEU A 56 -22.57 0.53 9.78
CA LEU A 56 -22.11 -0.53 10.66
C LEU A 56 -22.33 -0.24 12.15
N LYS A 57 -23.03 0.84 12.51
CA LYS A 57 -23.47 1.10 13.90
C LYS A 57 -24.23 -0.11 14.45
N GLY A 58 -23.79 -0.65 15.59
CA GLY A 58 -24.29 -1.87 16.22
C GLY A 58 -23.65 -3.18 15.73
N ARG A 59 -22.75 -3.12 14.74
CA ARG A 59 -21.95 -4.25 14.23
C ARG A 59 -20.50 -3.82 14.02
N GLU A 60 -19.95 -3.04 14.94
CA GLU A 60 -18.64 -2.41 14.81
C GLU A 60 -17.52 -3.43 14.63
N GLU A 61 -17.64 -4.61 15.25
CA GLU A 61 -16.70 -5.73 15.06
C GLU A 61 -16.60 -6.20 13.59
N MET A 62 -17.64 -6.03 12.77
CA MET A 62 -17.60 -6.38 11.35
C MET A 62 -16.75 -5.41 10.52
N MET A 63 -16.40 -4.24 11.06
CA MET A 63 -15.52 -3.30 10.37
C MET A 63 -14.14 -3.91 10.13
N ILE A 64 -13.62 -4.68 11.10
CA ILE A 64 -12.30 -5.31 11.02
C ILE A 64 -12.20 -6.24 9.80
N PRO A 65 -13.01 -7.32 9.65
CA PRO A 65 -12.89 -8.20 8.50
C PRO A 65 -13.15 -7.48 7.18
N ILE A 66 -14.11 -6.55 7.12
CA ILE A 66 -14.42 -5.82 5.88
C ILE A 66 -13.24 -4.96 5.44
N LEU A 67 -12.67 -4.18 6.36
CA LEU A 67 -11.53 -3.30 6.06
C LEU A 67 -10.27 -4.12 5.79
N MET A 68 -10.00 -5.19 6.55
CA MET A 68 -8.89 -6.09 6.28
C MET A 68 -9.01 -6.74 4.90
N ALA A 69 -10.21 -7.12 4.46
CA ALA A 69 -10.42 -7.65 3.11
C ALA A 69 -10.12 -6.59 2.03
N LEU A 70 -10.54 -5.33 2.27
CA LEU A 70 -10.24 -4.21 1.37
C LEU A 70 -8.73 -3.97 1.25
N PHE A 71 -8.01 -3.90 2.37
CA PHE A 71 -6.56 -3.72 2.36
C PHE A 71 -5.84 -4.95 1.80
N ALA A 72 -6.31 -6.16 2.07
CA ALA A 72 -5.75 -7.38 1.48
C ALA A 72 -5.94 -7.41 -0.04
N ALA A 73 -7.07 -6.92 -0.55
CA ALA A 73 -7.29 -6.74 -1.97
C ALA A 73 -6.31 -5.72 -2.57
N GLY A 74 -6.10 -4.56 -1.92
CA GLY A 74 -5.07 -3.61 -2.36
C GLY A 74 -3.65 -4.20 -2.33
N GLY A 75 -3.32 -4.92 -1.27
CA GLY A 75 -2.01 -5.56 -1.09
C GLY A 75 -1.73 -6.64 -2.14
N THR A 76 -2.67 -7.55 -2.39
CA THR A 76 -2.47 -8.67 -3.33
C THR A 76 -2.42 -8.24 -4.78
N VAL A 77 -3.09 -7.13 -5.08
CA VAL A 77 -3.29 -6.65 -6.44
C VAL A 77 -2.20 -5.66 -6.86
N TYR A 78 -1.77 -4.77 -5.98
CA TYR A 78 -0.76 -3.75 -6.34
C TYR A 78 0.21 -3.38 -5.22
N GLY A 79 0.21 -4.10 -4.10
CA GLY A 79 1.16 -3.83 -3.02
C GLY A 79 0.89 -2.52 -2.27
N MET A 80 -0.36 -2.29 -1.87
CA MET A 80 -0.87 -1.12 -1.10
C MET A 80 -0.23 -0.90 0.30
N ALA A 81 1.04 -1.24 0.55
CA ALA A 81 1.63 -1.03 1.87
C ALA A 81 1.71 0.48 2.19
N GLU A 82 2.41 1.25 1.36
CA GLU A 82 2.65 2.68 1.59
C GLU A 82 1.37 3.50 1.39
N GLU A 83 0.58 3.16 0.38
CA GLU A 83 -0.69 3.85 0.10
C GLU A 83 -1.76 3.63 1.18
N SER A 84 -1.50 2.74 2.14
CA SER A 84 -2.36 2.55 3.30
C SER A 84 -2.14 3.57 4.41
N LEU A 85 -1.02 4.32 4.41
CA LEU A 85 -0.66 5.28 5.46
C LEU A 85 -1.69 6.40 5.71
N PRO A 86 -2.29 7.03 4.68
CA PRO A 86 -3.33 8.03 4.90
C PRO A 86 -4.56 7.49 5.65
N PHE A 87 -4.84 6.19 5.52
CA PHE A 87 -6.00 5.58 6.15
C PHE A 87 -5.85 5.45 7.68
N TYR A 88 -4.65 5.55 8.25
CA TYR A 88 -4.46 5.50 9.71
C TYR A 88 -5.07 6.73 10.39
N ALA A 89 -4.83 7.92 9.85
CA ALA A 89 -5.39 9.18 10.38
C ALA A 89 -6.92 9.16 10.41
N LEU A 90 -7.54 8.42 9.49
CA LEU A 90 -8.98 8.29 9.37
C LEU A 90 -9.56 7.14 10.21
N LEU A 91 -8.98 5.95 10.11
CA LEU A 91 -9.50 4.74 10.75
C LEU A 91 -9.22 4.70 12.24
N VAL A 92 -8.13 5.29 12.72
CA VAL A 92 -7.82 5.34 14.17
C VAL A 92 -8.96 6.02 14.95
N PRO A 93 -9.36 7.26 14.64
CA PRO A 93 -10.50 7.90 15.31
C PRO A 93 -11.82 7.12 15.18
N VAL A 94 -12.06 6.51 14.02
CA VAL A 94 -13.27 5.73 13.75
C VAL A 94 -13.35 4.47 14.61
N MET A 95 -12.25 3.72 14.70
CA MET A 95 -12.15 2.54 15.57
C MET A 95 -12.23 2.91 17.04
N MET A 96 -11.64 4.05 17.42
CA MET A 96 -11.76 4.59 18.79
C MET A 96 -13.20 4.98 19.14
N ALA A 97 -13.93 5.62 18.22
CA ALA A 97 -15.35 5.90 18.39
C ALA A 97 -16.19 4.62 18.52
N ALA A 98 -15.75 3.52 17.90
CA ALA A 98 -16.32 2.19 18.04
C ALA A 98 -15.90 1.44 19.34
N ARG A 99 -15.19 2.12 20.25
CA ARG A 99 -14.66 1.57 21.52
C ARG A 99 -13.51 0.56 21.36
N PHE A 100 -12.83 0.58 20.23
CA PHE A 100 -11.55 -0.10 20.08
C PHE A 100 -10.39 0.86 20.43
N ASP A 101 -9.16 0.34 20.47
CA ASP A 101 -7.97 1.17 20.63
C ASP A 101 -7.34 1.51 19.26
N PRO A 102 -6.39 2.47 19.20
CA PRO A 102 -5.64 2.77 17.97
C PRO A 102 -4.91 1.56 17.37
N MET A 103 -4.51 0.61 18.21
CA MET A 103 -3.78 -0.59 17.76
C MET A 103 -4.67 -1.52 16.93
N VAL A 104 -5.96 -1.62 17.21
CA VAL A 104 -6.91 -2.34 16.35
C VAL A 104 -6.95 -1.71 14.96
N ALA A 105 -6.99 -0.38 14.85
CA ALA A 105 -6.97 0.29 13.56
C ALA A 105 -5.66 0.04 12.82
N ALA A 106 -4.52 0.21 13.50
CA ALA A 106 -3.21 -0.04 12.92
C ALA A 106 -3.04 -1.49 12.46
N ALA A 107 -3.44 -2.46 13.29
CA ALA A 107 -3.36 -3.88 12.94
C ALA A 107 -4.29 -4.26 11.78
N THR A 108 -5.49 -3.67 11.72
CA THR A 108 -6.43 -3.85 10.60
C THR A 108 -5.79 -3.45 9.27
N ILE A 109 -5.10 -2.31 9.25
CA ILE A 109 -4.45 -1.80 8.03
C ILE A 109 -3.18 -2.60 7.73
N LEU A 110 -2.24 -2.69 8.69
CA LEU A 110 -0.95 -3.37 8.52
C LEU A 110 -1.10 -4.84 8.13
N LEU A 111 -1.88 -5.61 8.90
CA LEU A 111 -2.04 -7.03 8.62
C LEU A 111 -2.92 -7.28 7.41
N GLY A 112 -3.90 -6.42 7.14
CA GLY A 112 -4.71 -6.47 5.93
C GLY A 112 -3.85 -6.28 4.68
N ALA A 113 -3.13 -5.17 4.57
CA ALA A 113 -2.26 -4.89 3.42
C ALA A 113 -1.11 -5.92 3.33
N GLY A 114 -0.49 -6.24 4.46
CA GLY A 114 0.62 -7.18 4.56
C GLY A 114 0.26 -8.60 4.11
N ILE A 115 -0.89 -9.14 4.55
CA ILE A 115 -1.31 -10.47 4.08
C ILE A 115 -1.68 -10.46 2.59
N GLY A 116 -2.22 -9.34 2.11
CA GLY A 116 -2.39 -9.10 0.68
C GLY A 116 -1.09 -9.29 -0.08
N VAL A 117 -0.02 -8.61 0.36
CA VAL A 117 1.31 -8.70 -0.25
C VAL A 117 1.88 -10.12 -0.15
N LEU A 118 1.75 -10.79 1.00
CA LEU A 118 2.21 -12.17 1.19
C LEU A 118 1.54 -13.12 0.19
N GLY A 119 0.23 -12.98 0.01
CA GLY A 119 -0.56 -13.71 -0.98
C GLY A 119 -0.72 -12.96 -2.31
N SER A 120 0.32 -12.29 -2.80
CA SER A 120 0.26 -11.48 -4.03
C SER A 120 -0.21 -12.29 -5.23
N THR A 121 -1.25 -11.84 -5.92
CA THR A 121 -1.83 -12.53 -7.08
C THR A 121 -1.29 -11.91 -8.36
N ILE A 122 -1.52 -10.61 -8.53
CA ILE A 122 -1.17 -9.85 -9.74
C ILE A 122 -0.35 -8.59 -9.43
N ASN A 123 0.23 -8.53 -8.24
CA ASN A 123 1.05 -7.42 -7.77
C ASN A 123 2.27 -7.19 -8.71
N PRO A 124 2.33 -6.06 -9.44
CA PRO A 124 3.45 -5.77 -10.34
C PRO A 124 4.78 -5.64 -9.60
N PHE A 125 4.75 -5.15 -8.37
CA PHE A 125 5.95 -4.85 -7.58
C PHE A 125 6.55 -6.07 -6.87
N ALA A 126 5.85 -7.21 -6.89
CA ALA A 126 6.31 -8.44 -6.27
C ALA A 126 6.26 -9.61 -7.26
N THR A 127 5.07 -10.17 -7.47
CA THR A 127 4.89 -11.41 -8.23
C THR A 127 5.30 -11.26 -9.70
N VAL A 128 4.95 -10.15 -10.35
CA VAL A 128 5.25 -9.97 -11.78
C VAL A 128 6.75 -9.77 -12.01
N ILE A 129 7.42 -8.94 -11.20
CA ILE A 129 8.88 -8.75 -11.28
C ILE A 129 9.61 -10.08 -11.05
N ALA A 130 9.24 -10.82 -10.00
CA ALA A 130 9.86 -12.11 -9.70
C ALA A 130 9.65 -13.16 -10.81
N ALA A 131 8.44 -13.20 -11.38
CA ALA A 131 8.11 -14.09 -12.49
C ALA A 131 8.89 -13.74 -13.77
N ASN A 132 8.99 -12.44 -14.09
CA ASN A 132 9.80 -11.96 -15.22
C ASN A 132 11.28 -12.30 -15.04
N ALA A 133 11.84 -12.11 -13.84
CA ALA A 133 13.22 -12.47 -13.53
C ALA A 133 13.48 -13.98 -13.66
N SER A 134 12.46 -14.81 -13.38
CA SER A 134 12.54 -16.27 -13.50
C SER A 134 12.10 -16.80 -14.88
N ALA A 135 11.77 -15.90 -15.82
CA ALA A 135 11.24 -16.23 -17.15
C ALA A 135 10.02 -17.18 -17.15
N ILE A 136 9.17 -17.09 -16.12
CA ILE A 136 7.92 -17.87 -16.01
C ILE A 136 6.69 -16.96 -16.09
N PRO A 137 5.52 -17.48 -16.50
CA PRO A 137 4.27 -16.72 -16.39
C PRO A 137 3.96 -16.38 -14.92
N PHE A 138 3.59 -15.13 -14.63
CA PHE A 138 3.20 -14.73 -13.27
C PHE A 138 2.00 -15.52 -12.71
N THR A 139 1.18 -16.09 -13.61
CA THR A 139 0.03 -16.94 -13.28
C THR A 139 0.44 -18.31 -12.73
N GLU A 140 1.70 -18.71 -12.90
CA GLU A 140 2.23 -19.93 -12.32
C GLU A 140 2.28 -19.80 -10.78
N GLY A 141 1.75 -20.83 -10.09
CA GLY A 141 1.61 -20.81 -8.63
C GLY A 141 0.42 -19.99 -8.10
N MET A 142 -0.46 -19.45 -8.96
CA MET A 142 -1.61 -18.63 -8.55
C MET A 142 -2.49 -19.30 -7.49
N LEU A 143 -2.79 -20.60 -7.64
CA LEU A 143 -3.63 -21.33 -6.69
C LEU A 143 -3.02 -21.32 -5.27
N LEU A 144 -1.72 -21.57 -5.16
CA LEU A 144 -1.01 -21.54 -3.88
C LEU A 144 -1.07 -20.15 -3.25
N ARG A 145 -0.86 -19.09 -4.04
CA ARG A 145 -0.94 -17.70 -3.57
C ARG A 145 -2.34 -17.33 -3.09
N VAL A 146 -3.38 -17.73 -3.82
CA VAL A 146 -4.78 -17.55 -3.40
C VAL A 146 -5.08 -18.31 -2.11
N VAL A 147 -4.59 -19.55 -1.97
CA VAL A 147 -4.75 -20.31 -0.72
C VAL A 147 -4.04 -19.63 0.44
N MET A 148 -2.79 -19.20 0.27
CA MET A 148 -2.03 -18.45 1.28
C MET A 148 -2.73 -17.14 1.66
N LEU A 149 -3.25 -16.41 0.67
CA LEU A 149 -4.01 -15.18 0.88
C LEU A 149 -5.24 -15.44 1.73
N VAL A 150 -6.08 -16.42 1.34
CA VAL A 150 -7.36 -16.69 2.01
C VAL A 150 -7.12 -17.23 3.42
N VAL A 151 -6.26 -18.23 3.57
CA VAL A 151 -5.96 -18.84 4.88
C VAL A 151 -5.29 -17.83 5.80
N GLY A 152 -4.27 -17.13 5.30
CA GLY A 152 -3.60 -16.08 6.07
C GLY A 152 -4.53 -14.95 6.45
N TRP A 153 -5.44 -14.53 5.54
CA TRP A 153 -6.42 -13.49 5.84
C TRP A 153 -7.35 -13.91 6.98
N PHE A 154 -7.85 -15.16 6.98
CA PHE A 154 -8.65 -15.67 8.09
C PHE A 154 -7.88 -15.68 9.41
N ILE A 155 -6.60 -16.07 9.40
CA ILE A 155 -5.73 -16.07 10.59
C ILE A 155 -5.54 -14.65 11.11
N CYS A 156 -5.18 -13.70 10.24
CA CYS A 156 -4.98 -12.30 10.60
C CYS A 156 -6.28 -11.66 11.13
N VAL A 157 -7.42 -11.90 10.47
CA VAL A 157 -8.74 -11.44 10.93
C VAL A 157 -9.06 -12.02 12.31
N ALA A 158 -8.89 -13.32 12.51
CA ALA A 158 -9.16 -13.96 13.80
C ALA A 158 -8.27 -13.38 14.91
N TYR A 159 -7.00 -13.11 14.61
CA TYR A 159 -6.05 -12.49 15.52
C TYR A 159 -6.49 -11.07 15.91
N VAL A 160 -6.78 -10.20 14.94
CA VAL A 160 -7.19 -8.81 15.21
C VAL A 160 -8.54 -8.77 15.91
N MET A 161 -9.50 -9.61 15.52
CA MET A 161 -10.81 -9.71 16.17
C MET A 161 -10.70 -10.17 17.62
N ARG A 162 -9.82 -11.13 17.92
CA ARG A 162 -9.54 -11.57 19.29
C ARG A 162 -9.02 -10.40 20.12
N TYR A 163 -8.05 -9.66 19.60
CA TYR A 163 -7.49 -8.50 20.28
C TYR A 163 -8.53 -7.38 20.48
N ALA A 164 -9.30 -7.07 19.44
CA ALA A 164 -10.34 -6.05 19.47
C ALA A 164 -11.43 -6.33 20.51
N ARG A 165 -11.90 -7.59 20.60
CA ARG A 165 -12.86 -8.00 21.63
C ARG A 165 -12.29 -7.86 23.04
N MET A 166 -11.05 -8.30 23.22
CA MET A 166 -10.35 -8.21 24.51
C MET A 166 -10.26 -6.76 25.00
N VAL A 167 -9.87 -5.82 24.13
CA VAL A 167 -9.76 -4.39 24.47
C VAL A 167 -11.13 -3.74 24.67
N ARG A 168 -12.13 -4.14 23.88
CA ARG A 168 -13.50 -3.63 24.00
C ARG A 168 -14.16 -4.03 25.32
N GLU A 169 -13.90 -5.24 25.80
CA GLU A 169 -14.41 -5.73 27.09
C GLU A 169 -13.67 -5.13 28.27
N ASP A 170 -12.35 -4.94 28.15
CA ASP A 170 -11.50 -4.41 29.20
C ASP A 170 -10.36 -3.56 28.60
N ALA A 171 -10.50 -2.24 28.69
CA ALA A 171 -9.54 -1.29 28.13
C ALA A 171 -8.13 -1.44 28.73
N THR A 172 -8.01 -1.96 29.96
CA THR A 172 -6.70 -2.17 30.63
C THR A 172 -5.83 -3.22 29.94
N LYS A 173 -6.43 -4.06 29.08
CA LYS A 173 -5.72 -5.07 28.30
C LYS A 173 -5.17 -4.54 26.98
N SER A 174 -5.42 -3.27 26.64
CA SER A 174 -4.80 -2.63 25.49
C SER A 174 -3.29 -2.53 25.69
N VAL A 175 -2.52 -2.83 24.65
CA VAL A 175 -1.04 -2.66 24.67
C VAL A 175 -0.61 -1.19 24.69
N VAL A 176 -1.55 -0.27 24.43
CA VAL A 176 -1.35 1.19 24.49
C VAL A 176 -2.23 1.83 25.57
N TYR A 177 -2.58 1.07 26.62
CA TYR A 177 -3.42 1.55 27.72
C TYR A 177 -2.78 2.73 28.48
N ASP A 178 -1.46 2.74 28.60
CA ASP A 178 -0.67 3.83 29.20
C ASP A 178 -0.89 5.18 28.50
N LYS A 179 -1.21 5.15 27.20
CA LYS A 179 -1.50 6.33 26.37
C LYS A 179 -2.98 6.55 26.10
N TYR A 180 -3.87 5.86 26.82
CA TYR A 180 -5.30 5.87 26.50
C TYR A 180 -5.91 7.28 26.49
N GLU A 181 -5.67 8.07 27.54
CA GLU A 181 -6.22 9.44 27.63
C GLU A 181 -5.56 10.41 26.63
N GLU A 182 -4.26 10.27 26.37
CA GLU A 182 -3.54 11.06 25.36
C GLU A 182 -4.09 10.76 23.96
N ASN A 183 -4.21 9.49 23.60
CA ASN A 183 -4.78 9.06 22.33
C ASN A 183 -6.23 9.53 22.19
N LYS A 184 -7.03 9.46 23.27
CA LYS A 184 -8.41 9.94 23.27
C LYS A 184 -8.47 11.44 23.02
N ALA A 185 -7.65 12.24 23.69
CA ALA A 185 -7.57 13.67 23.47
C ALA A 185 -7.09 14.00 22.04
N HIS A 186 -6.09 13.30 21.53
CA HIS A 186 -5.50 13.55 20.22
C HIS A 186 -6.43 13.16 19.06
N PHE A 187 -7.06 11.97 19.12
CA PHE A 187 -7.84 11.43 18.00
C PHE A 187 -9.34 11.76 18.06
N LEU A 188 -9.88 12.08 19.25
CA LEU A 188 -11.30 12.41 19.43
C LEU A 188 -11.54 13.86 19.88
N GLY A 189 -10.51 14.61 20.29
CA GLY A 189 -10.66 15.93 20.91
C GLY A 189 -11.03 17.09 19.97
N ASP A 190 -10.77 16.98 18.67
CA ASP A 190 -10.93 18.07 17.69
C ASP A 190 -11.92 17.76 16.55
N LYS A 191 -12.75 16.72 16.68
CA LYS A 191 -13.77 16.45 15.67
C LYS A 191 -15.01 17.30 15.93
N GLU A 192 -15.11 18.43 15.23
CA GLU A 192 -16.43 18.98 14.92
C GLU A 192 -17.28 17.84 14.33
N GLU A 193 -18.45 17.60 14.92
CA GLU A 193 -19.48 16.67 14.43
C GLU A 193 -20.10 17.19 13.11
N GLY A 194 -19.28 17.49 12.12
CA GLY A 194 -19.70 17.77 10.75
C GLY A 194 -19.69 16.47 9.97
N GLN A 195 -20.85 15.83 9.83
CA GLN A 195 -20.99 14.70 8.91
C GLN A 195 -20.54 15.15 7.53
N LEU A 196 -19.48 14.54 6.98
CA LEU A 196 -19.09 14.83 5.62
C LEU A 196 -20.16 14.22 4.71
N GLU A 197 -21.02 15.06 4.16
CA GLU A 197 -22.10 14.58 3.29
C GLU A 197 -21.52 13.76 2.13
N PHE A 198 -22.06 12.56 1.92
CA PHE A 198 -21.68 11.69 0.81
C PHE A 198 -22.36 12.16 -0.49
N THR A 199 -21.94 13.34 -0.95
CA THR A 199 -22.51 14.03 -2.11
C THR A 199 -22.31 13.24 -3.41
N GLY A 200 -23.07 13.58 -4.45
CA GLY A 200 -22.92 12.99 -5.78
C GLY A 200 -21.49 13.15 -6.34
N THR A 201 -20.87 14.31 -6.11
CA THR A 201 -19.49 14.60 -6.50
C THR A 201 -18.49 13.69 -5.78
N ARG A 202 -18.59 13.55 -4.45
CA ARG A 202 -17.71 12.65 -3.68
C ARG A 202 -17.88 11.19 -4.07
N LYS A 203 -19.11 10.76 -4.37
CA LYS A 203 -19.37 9.41 -4.90
C LYS A 203 -18.72 9.21 -6.28
N LEU A 204 -18.79 10.21 -7.16
CA LEU A 204 -18.14 10.15 -8.47
C LEU A 204 -16.62 10.11 -8.34
N ILE A 205 -16.02 10.93 -7.45
CA ILE A 205 -14.58 10.91 -7.17
C ILE A 205 -14.15 9.55 -6.61
N LEU A 206 -14.91 8.98 -5.67
CA LEU A 206 -14.64 7.63 -5.16
C LEU A 206 -14.77 6.56 -6.25
N GLY A 207 -15.72 6.74 -7.18
CA GLY A 207 -15.85 5.91 -8.36
C GLY A 207 -14.64 6.00 -9.29
N ILE A 208 -14.14 7.21 -9.56
CA ILE A 208 -12.91 7.45 -10.33
C ILE A 208 -11.73 6.79 -9.63
N PHE A 209 -11.60 6.97 -8.31
CA PHE A 209 -10.56 6.34 -7.50
C PHE A 209 -10.54 4.82 -7.67
N VAL A 210 -11.68 4.14 -7.45
CA VAL A 210 -11.76 2.69 -7.63
C VAL A 210 -11.51 2.27 -9.09
N ALA A 211 -12.03 3.04 -10.05
CA ALA A 211 -11.82 2.77 -11.47
C ALA A 211 -10.35 2.93 -11.89
N SER A 212 -9.61 3.91 -11.37
CA SER A 212 -8.19 4.12 -11.64
C SER A 212 -7.37 2.89 -11.23
N PHE A 213 -7.63 2.33 -10.05
CA PHE A 213 -7.01 1.07 -9.64
C PHE A 213 -7.44 -0.09 -10.55
N GLY A 214 -8.73 -0.22 -10.88
CA GLY A 214 -9.21 -1.22 -11.84
C GLY A 214 -8.50 -1.18 -13.21
N VAL A 215 -8.31 0.03 -13.76
CA VAL A 215 -7.62 0.26 -15.03
C VAL A 215 -6.13 -0.03 -14.91
N MET A 216 -5.47 0.40 -13.83
CA MET A 216 -4.07 0.06 -13.56
C MET A 216 -3.86 -1.46 -13.60
N ILE A 217 -4.72 -2.20 -12.89
CA ILE A 217 -4.64 -3.66 -12.79
C ILE A 217 -4.75 -4.30 -14.17
N TYR A 218 -5.74 -3.89 -14.95
CA TYR A 218 -5.93 -4.37 -16.30
C TYR A 218 -4.74 -4.01 -17.21
N GLY A 219 -4.24 -2.77 -17.10
CA GLY A 219 -3.08 -2.29 -17.85
C GLY A 219 -1.85 -3.15 -17.61
N VAL A 220 -1.51 -3.40 -16.34
CA VAL A 220 -0.38 -4.25 -15.96
C VAL A 220 -0.58 -5.70 -16.36
N ALA A 221 -1.73 -6.29 -16.00
CA ALA A 221 -1.93 -7.73 -16.11
C ALA A 221 -2.23 -8.21 -17.54
N VAL A 222 -2.82 -7.35 -18.38
CA VAL A 222 -3.30 -7.74 -19.72
C VAL A 222 -2.61 -6.96 -20.83
N VAL A 223 -2.45 -5.64 -20.67
CA VAL A 223 -1.89 -4.78 -21.73
C VAL A 223 -0.36 -4.77 -21.70
N GLY A 224 0.25 -5.11 -20.56
CA GLY A 224 1.70 -5.07 -20.36
C GLY A 224 2.22 -3.67 -20.06
N TRP A 225 1.41 -2.80 -19.46
CA TRP A 225 1.84 -1.48 -19.01
C TRP A 225 2.95 -1.57 -17.96
N TRP A 226 3.92 -0.67 -18.09
CA TRP A 226 4.97 -0.46 -17.11
C TRP A 226 4.77 0.87 -16.39
N MET A 227 5.79 1.33 -15.67
CA MET A 227 5.68 2.47 -14.77
C MET A 227 5.28 3.76 -15.48
N ALA A 228 5.74 3.99 -16.71
CA ALA A 228 5.43 5.19 -17.47
C ALA A 228 3.93 5.28 -17.83
N GLU A 229 3.34 4.21 -18.35
CA GLU A 229 1.93 4.17 -18.72
C GLU A 229 1.02 4.29 -17.50
N ILE A 230 1.38 3.61 -16.40
CA ILE A 230 0.64 3.69 -15.15
C ILE A 230 0.71 5.11 -14.57
N SER A 231 1.88 5.74 -14.58
CA SER A 231 2.06 7.13 -14.14
C SER A 231 1.19 8.08 -14.97
N ALA A 232 1.21 7.94 -16.30
CA ALA A 232 0.38 8.76 -17.18
C ALA A 232 -1.12 8.57 -16.90
N MET A 233 -1.55 7.34 -16.60
CA MET A 233 -2.94 7.05 -16.24
C MET A 233 -3.35 7.72 -14.91
N PHE A 234 -2.53 7.63 -13.86
CA PHE A 234 -2.83 8.30 -12.58
C PHE A 234 -2.74 9.82 -12.68
N LEU A 235 -1.87 10.36 -13.55
CA LEU A 235 -1.84 11.78 -13.86
C LEU A 235 -3.13 12.21 -14.56
N ALA A 236 -3.60 11.44 -15.54
CA ALA A 236 -4.89 11.70 -16.19
C ALA A 236 -6.06 11.62 -15.20
N ALA A 237 -6.06 10.62 -14.32
CA ALA A 237 -7.06 10.48 -13.26
C ALA A 237 -7.03 11.66 -12.29
N SER A 238 -5.85 12.15 -11.91
CA SER A 238 -5.67 13.37 -11.11
C SER A 238 -6.36 14.55 -11.77
N ILE A 239 -6.09 14.81 -13.05
CA ILE A 239 -6.72 15.90 -13.82
C ILE A 239 -8.25 15.75 -13.83
N ILE A 240 -8.77 14.55 -14.06
CA ILE A 240 -10.22 14.28 -14.06
C ILE A 240 -10.81 14.57 -12.67
N VAL A 241 -10.16 14.14 -11.59
CA VAL A 241 -10.60 14.44 -10.21
C VAL A 241 -10.62 15.94 -9.96
N GLY A 242 -9.57 16.66 -10.35
CA GLY A 242 -9.50 18.13 -10.22
C GLY A 242 -10.66 18.84 -10.93
N LEU A 243 -10.99 18.41 -12.15
CA LEU A 243 -12.13 18.94 -12.92
C LEU A 243 -13.48 18.62 -12.27
N VAL A 244 -13.69 17.39 -11.82
CA VAL A 244 -14.94 16.96 -11.16
C VAL A 244 -15.14 17.66 -9.83
N ALA A 245 -14.07 17.82 -9.05
CA ALA A 245 -14.07 18.54 -7.78
C ALA A 245 -14.14 20.07 -7.95
N ARG A 246 -13.99 20.59 -9.18
CA ARG A 246 -13.93 22.02 -9.50
C ARG A 246 -12.85 22.75 -8.69
N MET A 247 -11.68 22.12 -8.57
CA MET A 247 -10.55 22.68 -7.84
C MET A 247 -9.96 23.86 -8.61
N SER A 248 -9.47 24.87 -7.87
CA SER A 248 -8.63 25.91 -8.46
C SER A 248 -7.28 25.32 -8.88
N GLU A 249 -6.54 25.99 -9.77
CA GLU A 249 -5.21 25.55 -10.19
C GLU A 249 -4.23 25.51 -9.01
N GLU A 250 -4.35 26.46 -8.08
CA GLU A 250 -3.57 26.51 -6.84
C GLU A 250 -3.90 25.31 -5.94
N ASP A 251 -5.18 25.04 -5.68
CA ASP A 251 -5.59 23.89 -4.86
C ASP A 251 -5.15 22.57 -5.49
N PHE A 252 -5.27 22.44 -6.81
CA PHE A 252 -4.85 21.26 -7.55
C PHE A 252 -3.35 21.02 -7.39
N THR A 253 -2.55 22.05 -7.69
CA THR A 253 -1.10 21.96 -7.71
C THR A 253 -0.55 21.72 -6.31
N THR A 254 -1.02 22.48 -5.32
CA THR A 254 -0.59 22.32 -3.93
C THR A 254 -0.95 20.94 -3.40
N SER A 255 -2.19 20.47 -3.60
CA SER A 255 -2.61 19.14 -3.10
C SER A 255 -1.87 17.99 -3.77
N PHE A 256 -1.56 18.12 -5.07
CA PHE A 256 -0.77 17.13 -5.79
C PHE A 256 0.68 17.10 -5.29
N ILE A 257 1.30 18.27 -5.10
CA ILE A 257 2.67 18.37 -4.57
C ILE A 257 2.74 17.83 -3.13
N ASP A 258 1.77 18.17 -2.29
CA ASP A 258 1.72 17.69 -0.90
C ASP A 258 1.59 16.16 -0.86
N GLY A 259 0.70 15.58 -1.67
CA GLY A 259 0.59 14.13 -1.78
C GLY A 259 1.85 13.45 -2.30
N ALA A 260 2.52 14.05 -3.29
CA ALA A 260 3.80 13.54 -3.80
C ALA A 260 4.93 13.65 -2.75
N ARG A 261 4.93 14.74 -1.95
CA ARG A 261 5.89 14.98 -0.88
C ARG A 261 5.80 13.90 0.20
N ASP A 262 4.60 13.46 0.55
CA ASP A 262 4.40 12.41 1.55
C ASP A 262 5.04 11.08 1.13
N LEU A 263 5.16 10.82 -0.17
CA LEU A 263 5.81 9.63 -0.72
C LEU A 263 7.26 9.84 -1.18
N LEU A 264 7.81 11.05 -1.05
CA LEU A 264 9.20 11.34 -1.44
C LEU A 264 10.21 10.49 -0.67
N GLY A 265 9.99 10.28 0.62
CA GLY A 265 10.85 9.43 1.43
C GLY A 265 10.92 7.99 0.91
N VAL A 266 9.77 7.44 0.50
CA VAL A 266 9.66 6.09 -0.07
C VAL A 266 10.42 6.00 -1.39
N ALA A 267 10.20 6.96 -2.30
CA ALA A 267 10.91 7.03 -3.58
C ALA A 267 12.45 7.08 -3.40
N LEU A 268 12.93 7.85 -2.42
CA LEU A 268 14.35 7.93 -2.09
C LEU A 268 14.92 6.61 -1.55
N ILE A 269 14.17 5.93 -0.66
CA ILE A 269 14.57 4.64 -0.11
C ILE A 269 14.70 3.58 -1.22
N ILE A 270 13.80 3.58 -2.21
CA ILE A 270 13.83 2.62 -3.33
C ILE A 270 15.10 2.80 -4.17
N GLY A 271 15.46 4.04 -4.52
CA GLY A 271 16.70 4.31 -5.24
C GLY A 271 17.95 3.87 -4.46
N ILE A 272 17.99 4.15 -3.16
CA ILE A 272 19.10 3.69 -2.29
C ILE A 272 19.15 2.16 -2.22
N ALA A 273 18.00 1.50 -2.05
CA ALA A 273 17.92 0.05 -2.00
C ALA A 273 18.42 -0.59 -3.30
N ARG A 274 18.09 0.00 -4.45
CA ARG A 274 18.61 -0.43 -5.74
C ARG A 274 20.11 -0.16 -5.88
N GLY A 275 20.61 0.95 -5.31
CA GLY A 275 22.03 1.25 -5.26
C GLY A 275 22.85 0.20 -4.49
N ILE A 276 22.30 -0.39 -3.43
CA ILE A 276 22.94 -1.52 -2.72
C ILE A 276 23.15 -2.70 -3.68
N VAL A 277 22.13 -3.03 -4.50
CA VAL A 277 22.23 -4.10 -5.51
C VAL A 277 23.33 -3.78 -6.52
N VAL A 278 23.42 -2.54 -7.00
CA VAL A 278 24.49 -2.11 -7.92
C VAL A 278 25.89 -2.34 -7.31
N VAL A 279 26.09 -2.00 -6.03
CA VAL A 279 27.38 -2.29 -5.35
C VAL A 279 27.63 -3.80 -5.26
N MET A 280 26.59 -4.58 -4.94
CA MET A 280 26.72 -6.03 -4.78
C MET A 280 27.05 -6.73 -6.11
N ASP A 281 26.43 -6.30 -7.20
CA ASP A 281 26.66 -6.85 -8.53
C ASP A 281 28.04 -6.47 -9.05
N ASN A 282 28.41 -5.18 -8.97
CA ASN A 282 29.74 -4.70 -9.36
C ASN A 282 30.86 -5.33 -8.52
N GLY A 283 30.56 -5.68 -7.27
CA GLY A 283 31.50 -6.33 -6.35
C GLY A 283 31.56 -7.85 -6.45
N MET A 284 30.80 -8.49 -7.36
CA MET A 284 30.65 -9.95 -7.45
C MET A 284 30.17 -10.61 -6.12
N ILE A 285 29.53 -9.82 -5.25
CA ILE A 285 29.03 -10.27 -3.95
C ILE A 285 27.78 -11.13 -4.17
N THR A 286 26.88 -10.70 -5.06
CA THR A 286 25.67 -11.43 -5.44
C THR A 286 26.02 -12.85 -5.89
N ASP A 287 26.97 -12.99 -6.82
CA ASP A 287 27.41 -14.29 -7.35
C ASP A 287 28.04 -15.18 -6.28
N THR A 288 28.83 -14.60 -5.35
CA THR A 288 29.43 -15.35 -4.25
C THR A 288 28.36 -15.90 -3.31
N ILE A 289 27.33 -15.11 -2.99
CA ILE A 289 26.21 -15.54 -2.16
C ILE A 289 25.42 -16.64 -2.88
N LEU A 290 25.11 -16.44 -4.17
CA LEU A 290 24.38 -17.40 -4.99
C LEU A 290 25.12 -18.74 -5.09
N PHE A 291 26.43 -18.72 -5.33
CA PHE A 291 27.25 -19.93 -5.41
C PHE A 291 27.27 -20.72 -4.10
N ASN A 292 27.35 -20.04 -2.95
CA ASN A 292 27.28 -20.70 -1.65
C ASN A 292 25.87 -21.24 -1.37
N ALA A 293 24.82 -20.50 -1.71
CA ALA A 293 23.44 -20.94 -1.56
C ALA A 293 23.13 -22.16 -2.46
N GLU A 294 23.60 -22.16 -3.71
CA GLU A 294 23.49 -23.29 -4.63
C GLU A 294 24.16 -24.53 -4.05
N GLN A 295 25.40 -24.40 -3.53
CA GLN A 295 26.09 -25.51 -2.89
C GLN A 295 25.34 -26.10 -1.70
N MET A 296 24.71 -25.25 -0.87
CA MET A 296 23.91 -25.69 0.28
C MET A 296 22.63 -26.42 -0.13
N ILE A 297 22.09 -26.14 -1.32
CA ILE A 297 20.84 -26.73 -1.82
C ILE A 297 21.13 -28.02 -2.63
N THR A 298 22.33 -28.17 -3.23
CA THR A 298 22.74 -29.42 -3.89
C THR A 298 22.68 -30.61 -2.94
N GLY A 299 21.73 -31.53 -3.18
CA GLY A 299 21.53 -32.75 -2.40
C GLY A 299 20.27 -32.77 -1.52
N LEU A 300 19.52 -31.67 -1.44
CA LEU A 300 18.20 -31.64 -0.81
C LEU A 300 17.12 -32.17 -1.78
N SER A 301 16.04 -32.77 -1.24
CA SER A 301 14.94 -33.27 -2.05
C SER A 301 14.24 -32.13 -2.80
N SER A 302 13.72 -32.40 -4.00
CA SER A 302 13.04 -31.40 -4.84
C SER A 302 11.93 -30.62 -4.14
N VAL A 303 11.25 -31.21 -3.15
CA VAL A 303 10.20 -30.55 -2.34
C VAL A 303 10.75 -29.45 -1.43
N VAL A 304 12.01 -29.55 -0.99
CA VAL A 304 12.69 -28.53 -0.17
C VAL A 304 13.37 -27.49 -1.06
N SER A 305 13.86 -27.90 -2.22
CA SER A 305 14.56 -27.03 -3.18
C SER A 305 13.62 -26.22 -4.10
N SER A 306 12.32 -26.52 -4.16
CA SER A 306 11.35 -25.86 -5.05
C SER A 306 10.49 -24.77 -4.39
N THR A 307 10.92 -24.25 -3.23
CA THR A 307 10.27 -23.14 -2.51
C THR A 307 11.25 -21.98 -2.42
#